data_AF-A0A831USE5-F1
#
_entry.id   AF-A0A831USE5-F1
#
_cell.length_a   1.000
_cell.length_b   1.000
_cell.length_c   1.000
_cell.angle_alpha   90.00
_cell.angle_beta   90.00
_cell.angle_gamma   90.00
#
_symmetry.space_group_name_H-M   'P 1'
#
loop_
_entity.id
_entity.type
_entity.pdbx_description
1 polymer ?
#
loop_
_entity_poly.entity_id
_entity_poly.type
_entity_poly.pdbx_seq_one_letter_code
_entity_poly.pdbx_strand_id
1 'polypeptide(L)'
;MDSATTTRKKEITRDDIMDMAEYAKVRKEQRRRMIEKKKLRRVAIGPDATAHFEDYDSMWLQVHEMLFIEKGGEAQLADELEAYNPLIPQGRELVCTVLFEIEDEARRRRFLAALGGVEETMFIRVDGEEIKGEAETDVDRTTAEGKASSVHFI
;
A
#
# COMPACT_ATOMS: atom_id res chain seq x y z
N MET A 1 -15.88 28.09 9.66
CA MET A 1 -15.32 27.08 10.58
C MET A 1 -14.03 26.61 9.96
N ASP A 2 -12.92 26.99 10.56
CA ASP A 2 -11.57 26.76 10.04
C ASP A 2 -11.30 25.27 9.80
N SER A 3 -11.31 24.87 8.53
CA SER A 3 -10.63 23.66 8.11
C SER A 3 -9.15 24.00 8.07
N ALA A 4 -8.49 23.96 9.23
CA ALA A 4 -7.04 23.90 9.27
C ALA A 4 -6.63 22.66 8.48
N THR A 5 -6.16 22.87 7.25
CA THR A 5 -5.53 21.83 6.45
C THR A 5 -4.26 21.44 7.19
N THR A 6 -4.35 20.50 8.13
CA THR A 6 -3.19 19.87 8.73
C THR A 6 -2.35 19.35 7.57
N THR A 7 -1.21 19.97 7.31
CA THR A 7 -0.27 19.52 6.29
C THR A 7 0.14 18.10 6.67
N ARG A 8 -0.44 17.11 5.98
CA ARG A 8 -0.04 15.72 6.19
C ARG A 8 1.40 15.57 5.71
N LYS A 9 2.24 14.91 6.51
CA LYS A 9 3.59 14.52 6.10
C LYS A 9 3.49 13.67 4.83
N LYS A 10 4.43 13.89 3.91
CA LYS A 10 4.44 13.29 2.56
C LYS A 10 5.61 12.35 2.31
N GLU A 11 6.46 12.19 3.32
CA GLU A 11 7.67 11.38 3.27
C GLU A 11 7.98 10.94 4.69
N ILE A 12 8.31 9.66 4.86
CA ILE A 12 8.86 9.11 6.09
C ILE A 12 10.38 9.25 6.00
N THR A 13 10.94 9.92 7.00
CA THR A 13 12.38 10.09 7.15
C THR A 13 12.91 9.23 8.29
N ARG A 14 14.23 9.12 8.42
CA ARG A 14 14.85 8.44 9.57
C ARG A 14 14.34 8.98 10.91
N ASP A 15 14.06 10.28 11.01
CA ASP A 15 13.60 10.94 12.24
C ASP A 15 12.17 10.53 12.64
N ASP A 16 11.42 9.94 11.71
CA ASP A 16 10.08 9.41 11.96
C ASP A 16 10.09 7.98 12.49
N ILE A 17 11.24 7.30 12.46
CA ILE A 17 11.38 5.89 12.83
C ILE A 17 11.74 5.75 14.30
N MET A 18 10.86 5.06 15.03
CA MET A 18 11.06 4.72 16.44
C MET A 18 12.16 3.67 16.59
N ASP A 19 12.85 3.70 17.72
CA ASP A 19 13.61 2.53 18.15
C ASP A 19 12.68 1.31 18.26
N MET A 20 13.12 0.13 17.80
CA MET A 20 12.26 -1.05 17.74
C MET A 20 11.80 -1.53 19.12
N ALA A 21 12.57 -1.28 20.19
CA ALA A 21 12.13 -1.58 21.56
C ALA A 21 11.04 -0.61 22.04
N GLU A 22 11.09 0.65 21.62
CA GLU A 22 10.00 1.61 21.88
C GLU A 22 8.78 1.32 21.02
N TYR A 23 8.96 0.98 19.74
CA TYR A 23 7.88 0.55 18.86
C TYR A 23 7.16 -0.67 19.42
N ALA A 24 7.90 -1.65 19.95
CA ALA A 24 7.33 -2.86 20.57
C ALA A 24 6.26 -2.53 21.63
N LYS A 25 6.48 -1.47 22.42
CA LYS A 25 5.57 -1.04 23.50
C LYS A 25 4.24 -0.51 22.95
N VAL A 26 4.26 0.14 21.79
CA VAL A 26 3.07 0.78 21.18
C VAL A 26 2.46 -0.02 20.02
N ARG A 27 3.17 -1.02 19.50
CA ARG A 27 2.81 -1.81 18.31
C ARG A 27 1.36 -2.29 18.32
N LYS A 28 0.91 -2.88 19.43
CA LYS A 28 -0.47 -3.40 19.56
C LYS A 28 -1.51 -2.30 19.36
N GLU A 29 -1.27 -1.14 19.95
CA GLU A 29 -2.19 0.00 19.85
C GLU A 29 -2.15 0.64 18.47
N GLN A 30 -0.97 0.78 17.86
CA GLN A 30 -0.84 1.30 16.50
C GLN A 30 -1.55 0.41 15.47
N ARG A 31 -1.38 -0.91 15.56
CA ARG A 31 -2.10 -1.87 14.71
C ARG A 31 -3.61 -1.76 14.89
N ARG A 32 -4.10 -1.61 16.12
CA ARG A 32 -5.54 -1.43 16.41
C ARG A 32 -6.09 -0.17 15.76
N ARG A 33 -5.39 0.97 15.91
CA ARG A 33 -5.77 2.25 15.28
C ARG A 33 -5.81 2.12 13.76
N MET A 34 -4.83 1.44 13.18
CA MET A 34 -4.75 1.24 11.75
C MET A 34 -5.89 0.37 11.21
N ILE A 35 -6.33 -0.65 11.94
CA ILE A 35 -7.49 -1.47 11.53
C ILE A 35 -8.73 -0.57 11.38
N GLU A 36 -9.01 0.29 12.35
CA GLU A 36 -10.16 1.19 12.29
C GLU A 36 -10.03 2.19 11.13
N LYS A 37 -8.84 2.72 10.91
CA LYS A 37 -8.55 3.64 9.81
C LYS A 37 -8.71 2.96 8.43
N LYS A 38 -8.22 1.73 8.28
CA LYS A 38 -8.29 0.96 7.02
C LYS A 38 -9.73 0.67 6.60
N LYS A 39 -10.69 0.59 7.53
CA LYS A 39 -12.12 0.42 7.19
C LYS A 39 -12.65 1.52 6.27
N LEU A 40 -12.15 2.76 6.42
CA LEU A 40 -12.58 3.92 5.62
C LEU A 40 -11.77 4.10 4.33
N ARG A 41 -10.74 3.26 4.12
CA ARG A 41 -9.78 3.36 3.03
C ARG A 41 -9.74 2.12 2.15
N ARG A 42 -10.65 1.18 2.37
CA ARG A 42 -10.73 -0.09 1.67
C ARG A 42 -11.95 -0.07 0.75
N VAL A 43 -11.74 -0.42 -0.51
CA VAL A 43 -12.81 -0.56 -1.50
C VAL A 43 -12.70 -1.94 -2.13
N ALA A 44 -13.76 -2.74 -2.04
CA ALA A 44 -13.83 -4.02 -2.74
C ALA A 44 -14.06 -3.79 -4.24
N ILE A 45 -13.32 -4.49 -5.07
CA ILE A 45 -13.43 -4.48 -6.53
C ILE A 45 -13.86 -5.88 -6.96
N GLY A 46 -15.18 -6.06 -7.11
CA GLY A 46 -15.74 -7.38 -7.38
C GLY A 46 -15.48 -8.36 -6.24
N PRO A 47 -15.41 -9.67 -6.55
CA PRO A 47 -15.35 -10.73 -5.53
C PRO A 47 -13.94 -11.02 -4.98
N ASP A 48 -12.89 -10.70 -5.73
CA ASP A 48 -11.54 -11.21 -5.49
C ASP A 48 -10.48 -10.13 -5.26
N ALA A 49 -10.83 -8.86 -5.47
CA ALA A 49 -9.88 -7.76 -5.39
C ALA A 49 -10.31 -6.71 -4.36
N THR A 50 -9.32 -6.10 -3.73
CA THR A 50 -9.51 -5.01 -2.77
C THR A 50 -8.47 -3.92 -3.03
N ALA A 51 -8.92 -2.68 -3.21
CA ALA A 51 -8.04 -1.51 -3.18
C ALA A 51 -7.94 -0.94 -1.76
N HIS A 52 -6.71 -0.66 -1.33
CA HIS A 52 -6.39 0.03 -0.09
C HIS A 52 -5.77 1.38 -0.43
N PHE A 53 -6.51 2.47 -0.20
CA PHE A 53 -5.98 3.81 -0.37
C PHE A 53 -5.01 4.16 0.74
N GLU A 54 -3.75 4.36 0.36
CA GLU A 54 -2.64 4.53 1.28
C GLU A 54 -2.55 5.96 1.82
N ASP A 55 -1.81 6.12 2.90
CA ASP A 55 -1.34 7.40 3.38
C ASP A 55 -0.08 7.26 4.24
N TYR A 56 0.40 8.39 4.74
CA TYR A 56 1.56 8.45 5.62
C TYR A 56 1.49 7.45 6.78
N ASP A 57 0.36 7.35 7.49
CA ASP A 57 0.30 6.48 8.67
C ASP A 57 0.29 5.00 8.27
N SER A 58 -0.33 4.65 7.14
CA SER A 58 -0.33 3.25 6.67
C SER A 58 1.07 2.83 6.25
N MET A 59 1.83 3.69 5.57
CA MET A 59 3.21 3.43 5.21
C MET A 59 4.16 3.45 6.41
N TRP A 60 3.96 4.38 7.34
CA TRP A 60 4.73 4.44 8.58
C TRP A 60 4.58 3.13 9.38
N LEU A 61 3.35 2.60 9.44
CA LEU A 61 3.12 1.31 10.08
C LEU A 61 3.77 0.15 9.30
N GLN A 62 3.70 0.14 7.97
CA GLN A 62 4.34 -0.90 7.17
C GLN A 62 5.85 -0.95 7.40
N VAL A 63 6.54 0.19 7.31
CA VAL A 63 7.98 0.30 7.56
C VAL A 63 8.33 -0.24 8.96
N HIS A 64 7.58 0.14 9.99
CA HIS A 64 7.83 -0.36 11.34
C HIS A 64 7.51 -1.85 11.50
N GLU A 65 6.47 -2.38 10.86
CA GLU A 65 6.15 -3.81 10.90
C GLU A 65 7.23 -4.64 10.21
N MET A 66 7.76 -4.18 9.06
CA MET A 66 8.86 -4.85 8.36
C MET A 66 10.11 -4.93 9.23
N LEU A 67 10.59 -3.78 9.72
CA LEU A 67 11.76 -3.71 10.60
C LEU A 67 11.58 -4.55 11.88
N PHE A 68 10.38 -4.53 12.49
CA PHE A 68 10.13 -5.27 13.72
C PHE A 68 10.08 -6.78 13.51
N ILE A 69 9.39 -7.26 12.47
CA ILE A 69 9.20 -8.69 12.18
C ILE A 69 10.52 -9.33 11.77
N GLU A 70 11.28 -8.64 10.92
CA GLU A 70 12.54 -9.13 10.37
C GLU A 70 13.73 -8.85 11.29
N LYS A 71 13.51 -8.11 12.39
CA LYS A 71 14.57 -7.60 13.29
C LYS A 71 15.61 -6.78 12.51
N GLY A 72 15.11 -5.99 11.56
CA GLY A 72 15.89 -5.09 10.72
C GLY A 72 16.51 -3.95 11.52
N GLY A 73 17.52 -3.32 10.92
CA GLY A 73 18.20 -2.15 11.46
C GLY A 73 18.43 -1.08 10.40
N GLU A 74 19.34 -0.14 10.66
CA GLU A 74 19.63 0.98 9.75
C GLU A 74 19.92 0.57 8.31
N ALA A 75 20.59 -0.57 8.11
CA ALA A 75 20.91 -1.07 6.77
C ALA A 75 19.67 -1.45 5.95
N GLN A 76 18.63 -1.99 6.61
CA GLN A 76 17.37 -2.35 5.97
C GLN A 76 16.44 -1.15 5.83
N LEU A 77 16.52 -0.19 6.76
CA LEU A 77 15.63 0.97 6.74
C LEU A 77 15.68 1.75 5.43
N ALA A 78 16.86 1.91 4.81
CA ALA A 78 16.96 2.63 3.54
C ALA A 78 16.09 1.97 2.45
N ASP A 79 16.19 0.65 2.32
CA ASP A 79 15.42 -0.14 1.36
C ASP A 79 13.91 -0.08 1.67
N GLU A 80 13.52 -0.13 2.94
CA GLU A 80 12.10 0.00 3.33
C GLU A 80 11.56 1.40 3.02
N LEU A 81 12.34 2.46 3.27
CA LEU A 81 11.91 3.82 2.94
C LEU A 81 11.78 4.00 1.42
N GLU A 82 12.72 3.47 0.64
CA GLU A 82 12.66 3.49 -0.83
C GLU A 82 11.42 2.73 -1.33
N ALA A 83 11.09 1.59 -0.74
CA ALA A 83 9.94 0.79 -1.14
C ALA A 83 8.58 1.42 -0.76
N TYR A 84 8.47 2.08 0.40
CA TYR A 84 7.18 2.52 0.94
C TYR A 84 6.90 4.02 0.80
N ASN A 85 7.91 4.90 0.68
CA ASN A 85 7.66 6.33 0.47
C ASN A 85 6.91 6.66 -0.83
N PRO A 86 7.13 5.97 -1.97
CA PRO A 86 6.34 6.18 -3.19
C PRO A 86 4.83 6.00 -2.98
N LEU A 87 4.44 5.21 -1.98
CA LEU A 87 3.04 4.92 -1.67
C LEU A 87 2.36 6.01 -0.82
N ILE A 88 3.06 7.09 -0.50
CA ILE A 88 2.51 8.23 0.24
C ILE A 88 2.02 9.28 -0.76
N PRO A 89 0.71 9.64 -0.75
CA PRO A 89 0.20 10.65 -1.67
C PRO A 89 0.82 12.04 -1.45
N GLN A 90 1.25 12.68 -2.54
CA GLN A 90 1.84 14.02 -2.58
C GLN A 90 0.81 15.14 -2.71
N GLY A 91 -0.47 14.80 -2.87
CA GLY A 91 -1.63 15.68 -2.64
C GLY A 91 -2.41 16.09 -3.88
N ARG A 92 -1.99 15.68 -5.08
CA ARG A 92 -2.76 15.83 -6.33
C ARG A 92 -3.17 14.49 -6.94
N GLU A 93 -2.90 13.41 -6.23
CA GLU A 93 -3.10 12.03 -6.62
C GLU A 93 -3.68 11.22 -5.44
N LEU A 94 -4.22 10.06 -5.77
CA LEU A 94 -4.52 9.00 -4.82
C LEU A 94 -3.55 7.87 -5.10
N VAL A 95 -2.99 7.28 -4.05
CA VAL A 95 -2.14 6.09 -4.17
C VAL A 95 -2.85 4.94 -3.49
N CYS A 96 -2.84 3.77 -4.10
CA CYS A 96 -3.47 2.59 -3.54
C CYS A 96 -2.70 1.29 -3.80
N THR A 97 -2.81 0.38 -2.84
CA THR A 97 -2.41 -1.02 -3.01
C THR A 97 -3.63 -1.85 -3.38
N VAL A 98 -3.62 -2.49 -4.54
CA VAL A 98 -4.64 -3.45 -4.95
C VAL A 98 -4.16 -4.86 -4.64
N LEU A 99 -4.95 -5.61 -3.87
CA LEU A 99 -4.67 -7.00 -3.52
C LEU A 99 -5.71 -7.93 -4.12
N PHE A 100 -5.25 -9.04 -4.70
CA PHE A 100 -6.07 -10.17 -5.10
C PHE A 100 -6.06 -11.24 -4.00
N GLU A 101 -7.16 -11.31 -3.26
CA GLU A 101 -7.30 -12.12 -2.04
C GLU A 101 -8.03 -13.45 -2.35
N ILE A 102 -7.30 -14.44 -2.89
CA ILE A 102 -7.85 -15.78 -3.21
C ILE A 102 -7.16 -16.85 -2.36
N GLU A 103 -7.92 -17.46 -1.43
CA GLU A 103 -7.41 -18.49 -0.52
C GLU A 103 -6.99 -19.77 -1.25
N ASP A 104 -7.86 -20.31 -2.11
CA ASP A 104 -7.59 -21.55 -2.86
C ASP A 104 -6.44 -21.33 -3.87
N GLU A 105 -5.33 -22.05 -3.66
CA GLU A 105 -4.11 -21.89 -4.47
C GLU A 105 -4.34 -22.20 -5.95
N ALA A 106 -5.13 -23.24 -6.25
CA ALA A 106 -5.39 -23.64 -7.63
C ALA A 106 -6.19 -22.56 -8.38
N ARG A 107 -7.22 -22.00 -7.73
CA ARG A 107 -8.01 -20.87 -8.24
C ARG A 107 -7.17 -19.62 -8.35
N ARG A 108 -6.38 -19.26 -7.33
CA ARG A 108 -5.50 -18.08 -7.34
C ARG A 108 -4.55 -18.12 -8.53
N ARG A 109 -3.88 -19.26 -8.74
CA ARG A 109 -2.96 -19.45 -9.88
C ARG A 109 -3.65 -19.30 -11.23
N ARG A 110 -4.84 -19.89 -11.42
CA ARG A 110 -5.61 -19.73 -12.67
C ARG A 110 -6.07 -18.30 -12.87
N PHE A 111 -6.52 -17.65 -11.80
CA PHE A 111 -6.99 -16.27 -11.82
C PHE A 111 -5.86 -15.31 -12.22
N LEU A 112 -4.71 -15.35 -11.53
CA LEU A 112 -3.56 -14.49 -11.82
C LEU A 112 -2.96 -14.74 -13.21
N ALA A 113 -3.00 -15.98 -13.70
CA ALA A 113 -2.56 -16.30 -15.06
C ALA A 113 -3.48 -15.70 -16.15
N ALA A 114 -4.76 -15.45 -15.82
CA ALA A 114 -5.72 -14.84 -16.73
C ALA A 114 -5.78 -13.30 -16.63
N LEU A 115 -5.03 -12.70 -15.69
CA LEU A 115 -5.11 -11.29 -15.33
C LEU A 115 -3.87 -10.48 -15.75
N GLY A 116 -3.03 -11.00 -16.65
CA GLY A 116 -1.86 -10.26 -17.15
C GLY A 116 -2.26 -8.88 -17.69
N GLY A 117 -1.54 -7.83 -17.27
CA GLY A 117 -1.80 -6.44 -17.65
C GLY A 117 -3.00 -5.79 -16.95
N VAL A 118 -3.55 -6.40 -15.89
CA VAL A 118 -4.70 -5.85 -15.15
C VAL A 118 -4.44 -4.45 -14.60
N GLU A 119 -3.19 -4.16 -14.22
CA GLU A 119 -2.73 -2.86 -13.75
C GLU A 119 -3.04 -1.73 -14.73
N GLU A 120 -2.96 -1.98 -16.04
CA GLU A 120 -3.25 -1.00 -17.09
C GLU A 120 -4.76 -0.70 -17.24
N THR A 121 -5.61 -1.51 -16.60
CA THR A 121 -7.06 -1.41 -16.69
C THR A 121 -7.69 -0.65 -15.52
N MET A 122 -6.89 -0.28 -14.52
CA MET A 122 -7.39 0.35 -13.29
C MET A 122 -7.68 1.83 -13.52
N PHE A 123 -8.83 2.30 -13.02
CA PHE A 123 -9.25 3.69 -13.12
C PHE A 123 -10.22 4.04 -12.00
N ILE A 124 -10.36 5.33 -11.71
CA ILE A 124 -11.48 5.88 -10.94
C ILE A 124 -12.37 6.71 -11.86
N ARG A 125 -13.64 6.85 -11.49
CA ARG A 125 -14.57 7.73 -12.18
C ARG A 125 -15.21 8.69 -11.18
N VAL A 126 -15.05 9.99 -11.43
CA VAL A 126 -15.57 11.07 -10.58
C VAL A 126 -16.42 11.98 -11.47
N ASP A 127 -17.68 12.19 -11.11
CA ASP A 127 -18.63 13.03 -11.88
C ASP A 127 -18.69 12.72 -13.38
N GLY A 128 -18.49 11.46 -13.75
CA GLY A 128 -18.49 10.97 -15.13
C GLY A 128 -17.14 11.07 -15.86
N GLU A 129 -16.15 11.73 -15.28
CA GLU A 129 -14.78 11.79 -15.79
C GLU A 129 -13.99 10.56 -15.34
N GLU A 130 -13.32 9.90 -16.28
CA GLU A 130 -12.48 8.74 -16.01
C GLU A 130 -11.02 9.16 -15.88
N ILE A 131 -10.39 8.78 -14.77
CA ILE A 131 -8.99 9.03 -14.47
C ILE A 131 -8.29 7.67 -14.40
N LYS A 132 -7.37 7.42 -15.32
CA LYS A 132 -6.58 6.19 -15.36
C LYS A 132 -5.61 6.13 -14.19
N GLY A 133 -5.42 4.94 -13.63
CA GLY A 133 -4.35 4.67 -12.68
C GLY A 133 -3.02 4.51 -13.39
N GLU A 134 -1.94 4.81 -12.68
CA GLU A 134 -0.56 4.63 -13.16
C GLU A 134 0.09 3.58 -12.28
N ALA A 135 0.43 2.43 -12.85
CA ALA A 135 1.08 1.36 -12.09
C ALA A 135 2.52 1.76 -11.74
N GLU A 136 2.95 1.48 -10.51
CA GLU A 136 4.33 1.67 -10.10
C GLU A 136 5.27 0.81 -10.95
N THR A 137 6.31 1.42 -11.52
CA THR A 137 7.20 0.79 -12.50
C THR A 137 8.44 0.17 -11.89
N ASP A 138 8.84 0.60 -10.69
CA ASP A 138 10.10 0.16 -10.06
C ASP A 138 10.02 -1.24 -9.44
N VAL A 139 8.85 -1.84 -9.40
CA VAL A 139 8.69 -3.23 -8.96
C VAL A 139 8.11 -4.07 -10.08
N ASP A 140 8.92 -4.94 -10.66
CA ASP A 140 8.51 -5.84 -11.74
C ASP A 140 7.50 -6.87 -11.19
N ARG A 141 6.21 -6.51 -11.23
CA ARG A 141 5.09 -7.28 -10.66
C ARG A 141 4.38 -8.17 -11.68
N THR A 142 4.80 -8.13 -12.94
CA THR A 142 4.41 -9.09 -13.96
C THR A 142 5.59 -10.01 -14.21
N THR A 143 5.41 -11.32 -14.04
CA THR A 143 6.53 -12.25 -14.25
C THR A 143 6.96 -12.25 -15.72
N ALA A 144 8.16 -12.73 -16.03
CA ALA A 144 8.62 -12.95 -17.41
C ALA A 144 7.69 -13.85 -18.25
N GLU A 145 6.75 -14.55 -17.60
CA GLU A 145 5.71 -15.39 -18.24
C GLU A 145 4.36 -14.65 -18.41
N GLY A 146 4.28 -13.35 -18.12
CA GLY A 146 3.07 -12.52 -18.25
C GLY A 146 2.03 -12.71 -17.15
N LYS A 147 2.39 -13.31 -16.01
CA LYS A 147 1.45 -13.54 -14.89
C LYS A 147 1.38 -12.31 -13.99
N ALA A 148 0.17 -11.91 -13.63
CA ALA A 148 -0.06 -10.83 -12.68
C ALA A 148 0.39 -11.23 -11.26
N SER A 149 0.89 -10.24 -10.50
CA SER A 149 1.11 -10.33 -9.06
C SER A 149 -0.22 -10.36 -8.30
N SER A 150 -0.21 -10.88 -7.07
CA SER A 150 -1.35 -10.73 -6.17
C SER A 150 -1.45 -9.34 -5.53
N VAL A 151 -0.45 -8.49 -5.75
CA VAL A 151 -0.33 -7.14 -5.19
C VAL A 151 0.15 -6.19 -6.29
N HIS A 152 -0.56 -5.07 -6.45
CA HIS A 152 -0.24 -3.99 -7.38
C HIS A 152 -0.26 -2.65 -6.64
N PHE A 153 0.64 -1.74 -7.01
CA PHE A 153 0.66 -0.35 -6.55
C PHE A 153 0.26 0.55 -7.70
N ILE A 154 -0.71 1.42 -7.46
CA ILE A 154 -1.41 2.25 -8.45
C ILE A 154 -1.58 3.66 -7.90
#